data_AF-W1XGT1-F1
#
_entry.id   AF-W1XGT1-F1
#
_cell.length_a   1.000
_cell.length_b   1.000
_cell.length_c   1.000
_cell.angle_alpha   90.00
_cell.angle_beta   90.00
_cell.angle_gamma   90.00
#
_symmetry.space_group_name_H-M   'P 1'
#
loop_
_entity.id
_entity.type
_entity.pdbx_description
1 polymer ?
#
loop_
_entity_poly.entity_id
_entity_poly.type
_entity_poly.pdbx_seq_one_letter_code
_entity_poly.pdbx_strand_id
1 'polypeptide(L)' 'LSRYAAFPLLHVDTGWKFREMYEFRDRTAKAYGCELLVHKNPEGVAMGINPFVHGSAKHTDIMKTEGLKQALNKYG' A
#
# COMPACT_ATOMS: atom_id res chain seq x y z
N LEU A 1 -21.56 13.67 -15.03
CA LEU A 1 -21.37 12.83 -13.83
C LEU A 1 -19.89 12.86 -13.49
N SER A 2 -19.53 13.43 -12.34
CA SER A 2 -18.14 13.66 -11.93
C SER A 2 -17.35 12.36 -11.97
N ARG A 3 -16.29 12.31 -12.79
CA ARG A 3 -15.40 11.14 -12.94
C ARG A 3 -14.36 11.05 -11.80
N TYR A 4 -14.63 11.66 -10.65
CA TYR A 4 -13.67 11.77 -9.54
C TYR A 4 -14.22 11.11 -8.28
N ALA A 5 -13.38 10.34 -7.61
CA ALA A 5 -13.63 9.92 -6.25
C ALA A 5 -13.67 11.15 -5.34
N ALA A 6 -14.64 11.20 -4.41
CA ALA A 6 -14.79 12.32 -3.48
C ALA A 6 -13.66 12.41 -2.43
N PHE A 7 -12.76 11.43 -2.41
CA PHE A 7 -11.62 11.30 -1.52
C PHE A 7 -10.53 10.44 -2.18
N PRO A 8 -9.24 10.61 -1.82
CA PRO A 8 -8.16 9.79 -2.32
C PRO A 8 -8.30 8.33 -1.83
N LEU A 9 -7.85 7.39 -2.66
CA LEU A 9 -7.67 6.00 -2.26
C LEU A 9 -6.28 5.81 -1.64
N LEU A 10 -6.15 4.93 -0.66
CA LEU A 10 -4.87 4.58 -0.04
C LEU A 10 -4.54 3.11 -0.27
N HIS A 11 -3.34 2.84 -0.76
CA HIS A 11 -2.76 1.51 -0.86
C HIS A 11 -1.53 1.37 0.03
N VAL A 12 -1.59 0.42 0.98
CA VAL A 12 -0.44 0.03 1.80
C VAL A 12 0.36 -1.05 1.06
N ASP A 13 1.51 -0.65 0.52
CA ASP A 13 2.40 -1.49 -0.28
C ASP A 13 3.42 -2.22 0.60
N THR A 14 3.25 -3.54 0.72
CA THR A 14 4.19 -4.40 1.46
C THR A 14 5.45 -4.76 0.67
N GLY A 15 5.52 -4.45 -0.64
CA GLY A 15 6.58 -4.90 -1.53
C GLY A 15 6.50 -6.39 -1.93
N TRP A 16 5.48 -7.11 -1.45
CA TRP A 16 5.28 -8.54 -1.65
C TRP A 16 3.90 -8.81 -2.25
N LYS A 17 3.70 -8.37 -3.49
CA LYS A 17 2.50 -8.59 -4.30
C LYS A 17 2.89 -9.16 -5.66
N PHE A 18 1.96 -9.87 -6.29
CA PHE A 18 2.12 -10.27 -7.69
C PHE A 18 2.24 -9.02 -8.57
N ARG A 19 3.08 -9.10 -9.61
CA ARG A 19 3.32 -7.98 -10.55
C ARG A 19 2.01 -7.47 -11.14
N GLU A 20 1.15 -8.42 -11.50
CA GLU A 20 -0.16 -8.22 -12.11
C GLU A 20 -1.09 -7.40 -11.20
N MET A 21 -0.92 -7.49 -9.88
CA MET A 21 -1.68 -6.66 -8.93
C MET A 21 -1.28 -5.19 -9.01
N TYR A 22 0.01 -4.88 -9.17
CA TYR A 22 0.46 -3.50 -9.35
C TYR A 22 -0.04 -2.95 -10.68
N GLU A 23 0.05 -3.72 -11.75
CA GLU A 23 -0.45 -3.32 -13.08
C GLU A 23 -1.97 -3.11 -13.09
N PHE A 24 -2.71 -3.99 -12.43
CA PHE A 24 -4.16 -3.84 -12.28
C PHE A 24 -4.51 -2.57 -11.48
N ARG A 25 -3.84 -2.36 -10.34
CA ARG A 25 -4.01 -1.17 -9.50
C ARG A 25 -3.78 0.12 -10.29
N ASP A 26 -2.66 0.21 -10.99
CA ASP A 26 -2.24 1.43 -11.69
C ASP A 26 -3.17 1.73 -12.88
N ARG A 27 -3.54 0.71 -13.65
CA ARG A 27 -4.53 0.85 -14.73
C ARG A 27 -5.90 1.26 -14.21
N THR A 28 -6.34 0.69 -13.09
CA THR A 28 -7.64 1.00 -12.48
C THR A 28 -7.69 2.43 -11.98
N ALA A 29 -6.68 2.88 -11.20
CA ALA A 29 -6.61 4.25 -10.71
C ALA A 29 -6.62 5.27 -11.87
N LYS A 30 -5.85 5.00 -12.94
CA LYS A 30 -5.85 5.82 -14.15
C LYS A 30 -7.18 5.82 -14.89
N ALA A 31 -7.81 4.66 -15.07
CA ALA A 31 -9.06 4.52 -15.82
C ALA A 31 -10.22 5.27 -15.16
N TYR A 32 -10.24 5.29 -13.82
CA TYR A 32 -11.29 5.95 -13.04
C TYR A 32 -10.91 7.34 -12.56
N GLY A 33 -9.72 7.86 -12.91
CA GLY A 33 -9.27 9.18 -12.48
C GLY A 33 -9.16 9.31 -10.95
N CYS A 34 -8.89 8.20 -10.25
CA CYS A 34 -8.74 8.21 -8.81
C CYS A 34 -7.35 8.71 -8.42
N GLU A 35 -7.30 9.62 -7.45
CA GLU A 35 -6.07 9.88 -6.72
C GLU A 35 -5.74 8.65 -5.87
N LEU A 36 -4.56 8.06 -6.08
CA LEU A 36 -4.09 6.88 -5.37
C LEU A 36 -2.83 7.21 -4.59
N LEU A 37 -2.96 7.31 -3.28
CA LEU A 37 -1.86 7.38 -2.33
C LEU A 37 -1.26 5.99 -2.14
N VAL A 38 0.06 5.88 -2.25
CA VAL A 38 0.79 4.64 -1.99
C VAL A 38 1.70 4.88 -0.79
N HIS A 39 1.56 4.07 0.26
CA HIS A 39 2.43 4.12 1.43
C HIS A 39 3.12 2.77 1.63
N LYS A 40 4.43 2.79 1.82
CA LYS A 40 5.24 1.62 2.16
C LYS A 40 5.99 1.93 3.45
N ASN A 41 5.91 1.04 4.43
CA ASN A 41 6.54 1.24 5.74
C ASN A 41 8.08 1.36 5.57
N PRO A 42 8.69 2.54 5.77
CA PRO A 42 10.12 2.74 5.56
C PRO A 42 10.98 1.97 6.57
N GLU A 43 10.50 1.80 7.81
CA GLU A 43 11.20 1.03 8.84
C GLU A 43 11.23 -0.45 8.49
N GLY A 44 10.10 -0.99 8.03
CA GLY A 44 10.01 -2.37 7.55
C GLY A 44 10.93 -2.65 6.35
N VAL A 45 11.05 -1.67 5.44
CA VAL A 45 12.01 -1.74 4.34
C VAL A 45 13.46 -1.71 4.84
N ALA A 46 13.80 -0.78 5.74
CA ALA A 46 15.14 -0.66 6.30
C ALA A 46 15.58 -1.92 7.07
N MET A 47 14.62 -2.59 7.74
CA MET A 47 14.84 -3.87 8.42
C MET A 47 14.87 -5.09 7.48
N GLY A 48 14.61 -4.93 6.19
CA GLY A 48 14.55 -6.05 5.24
C GLY A 48 13.42 -7.04 5.51
N ILE A 49 12.31 -6.59 6.12
CA ILE A 49 11.19 -7.45 6.49
C ILE A 49 10.57 -8.08 5.25
N ASN A 50 10.43 -9.40 5.30
CA ASN A 50 9.86 -10.19 4.22
C ASN A 50 9.19 -11.46 4.76
N PRO A 51 8.16 -12.00 4.08
CA PRO A 51 7.35 -13.09 4.59
C PRO A 51 8.07 -14.45 4.61
N PHE A 52 9.15 -14.60 3.85
CA PHE A 52 9.90 -15.86 3.75
C PHE A 52 10.89 -16.06 4.90
N VAL A 53 11.61 -14.99 5.28
CA VAL A 53 12.59 -15.00 6.37
C VAL A 53 11.91 -14.75 7.73
N HIS A 54 10.92 -13.85 7.77
CA HIS A 54 10.34 -13.39 9.04
C HIS A 54 8.97 -14.00 9.33
N GLY A 55 8.45 -14.85 8.43
CA GLY A 55 7.10 -15.41 8.52
C GLY A 55 6.01 -14.40 8.17
N SER A 56 4.84 -14.92 7.80
CA SER A 56 3.70 -14.12 7.32
C SER A 56 3.10 -13.21 8.40
N ALA A 57 3.09 -13.67 9.66
CA ALA A 57 2.52 -12.92 10.78
C ALA A 57 3.31 -11.64 11.06
N LYS A 58 4.62 -11.75 11.30
CA LYS A 58 5.50 -10.60 11.57
C LYS A 58 5.58 -9.65 10.39
N HIS A 59 5.69 -10.19 9.17
CA HIS A 59 5.64 -9.36 7.95
C HIS A 59 4.33 -8.58 7.85
N THR A 60 3.19 -9.24 8.13
CA THR A 60 1.87 -8.59 8.06
C THR A 60 1.75 -7.48 9.09
N ASP A 61 2.16 -7.72 10.33
CA ASP A 61 2.09 -6.72 11.39
C ASP A 61 2.89 -5.46 11.03
N ILE A 62 4.16 -5.64 10.66
CA ILE A 62 5.05 -4.51 10.35
C ILE A 62 4.65 -3.83 9.04
N MET A 63 4.48 -4.59 7.96
CA MET A 63 4.30 -4.01 6.62
C MET A 63 2.86 -3.56 6.34
N LYS A 64 1.85 -4.11 7.04
CA LYS A 64 0.45 -3.70 6.87
C LYS A 64 -0.08 -2.91 8.06
N THR A 65 -0.04 -3.45 9.27
CA THR A 65 -0.68 -2.80 10.44
C THR A 65 0.03 -1.50 10.77
N GLU A 66 1.34 -1.55 11.02
CA GLU A 66 2.12 -0.34 11.31
C GLU A 66 2.22 0.57 10.08
N GLY A 67 2.35 -0.01 8.88
CA GLY A 67 2.30 0.75 7.63
C GLY A 67 1.00 1.55 7.45
N LEU A 68 -0.16 0.98 7.78
CA LEU A 68 -1.44 1.68 7.72
C LEU A 68 -1.53 2.79 8.77
N LYS A 69 -1.12 2.54 10.02
CA LYS A 69 -1.10 3.56 11.07
C LYS A 69 -0.24 4.76 10.68
N GLN A 70 0.97 4.51 10.15
CA GLN A 70 1.85 5.57 9.64
C GLN A 70 1.19 6.37 8.50
N ALA A 71 0.53 5.68 7.56
CA ALA A 71 -0.15 6.34 6.45
C ALA A 71 -1.31 7.23 6.93
N LEU A 72 -2.10 6.74 7.90
CA LEU A 72 -3.19 7.51 8.50
C LEU A 72 -2.67 8.75 9.23
N ASN A 73 -1.57 8.64 9.98
CA ASN A 73 -0.96 9.81 10.63
C ASN A 73 -0.40 10.83 9.62
N LYS A 74 -0.06 10.40 8.40
CA LYS A 74 0.53 11.25 7.36
C LYS A 74 -0.53 11.97 6.52
N TYR A 75 -1.66 11.31 6.24
CA TYR A 75 -2.64 11.78 5.26
C TYR A 75 -4.05 12.03 5.85
N GLY A 76 -4.32 11.58 7.07
CA GLY A 76 -5.58 11.80 7.80
C GLY A 76 -5.48 12.98 8.75
#